data_AF-A0A7X8WCS0-F1
#
_entry.id   AF-A0A7X8WCS0-F1
#
_cell.length_a   1.000
_cell.length_b   1.000
_cell.length_c   1.000
_cell.angle_alpha   90.00
_cell.angle_beta   90.00
_cell.angle_gamma   90.00
#
_symmetry.space_group_name_H-M   'P 1'
#
loop_
_entity.id
_entity.type
_entity.pdbx_description
1 polymer ?
#
loop_
_entity_poly.entity_id
_entity_poly.type
_entity_poly.pdbx_seq_one_letter_code
_entity_poly.pdbx_strand_id
1 'polypeptide(L)'
;MRKSTIWILGVVMGISFLSLLYLQVKYIEEMVKMRNEQFDVSVKRSLYQVSKNVEYDETQRWLINDVIEDEKRKGQTPNLPTDQTKEIVQQQFMSHSDDESYSSFELKTIQTRPSDLPKAIITKRHSTKTIPQTSKSLSDAVKNRYMYQRFLLDEVVWQMIHQTSDQDIGKRVNFRNLDQYLKSELLNNGIDLVYHFTVIDRYGKEVFRCSDFEKKGSEAAYTQPLFPNDPPAKMSFVKVHFPAKRDYIYKSISFMIPSTIFTLVLLLTFIFTIYVVFRQKKLTEMKNDFVNNMTHEFKT
;
A
#
# COMPACT_ATOMS: atom_id res chain seq x y z
N MET A 1 -62.46 19.71 -8.32
CA MET A 1 -61.46 19.83 -7.22
C MET A 1 -61.29 21.29 -6.82
N ARG A 2 -61.25 21.60 -5.51
CA ARG A 2 -60.99 22.96 -5.03
C ARG A 2 -59.60 23.43 -5.49
N LYS A 3 -59.44 24.74 -5.81
CA LYS A 3 -58.14 25.33 -6.22
C LYS A 3 -57.03 25.02 -5.21
N SER A 4 -57.39 25.01 -3.93
CA SER A 4 -56.51 24.68 -2.80
C SER A 4 -55.92 23.25 -2.87
N THR A 5 -56.69 22.23 -3.26
CA THR A 5 -56.21 20.83 -3.28
C THR A 5 -55.11 20.60 -4.31
N ILE A 6 -55.21 21.22 -5.50
CA ILE A 6 -54.20 21.11 -6.56
C ILE A 6 -52.91 21.82 -6.16
N TRP A 7 -53.04 22.96 -5.47
CA TRP A 7 -51.89 23.71 -4.97
C TRP A 7 -51.17 22.98 -3.84
N ILE A 8 -51.90 22.42 -2.87
CA ILE A 8 -51.35 21.58 -1.79
C ILE A 8 -50.62 20.36 -2.37
N LEU A 9 -51.23 19.66 -3.35
CA LEU A 9 -50.61 18.51 -4.00
C LEU A 9 -49.29 18.88 -4.68
N GLY A 10 -49.26 19.99 -5.43
CA GLY A 10 -48.07 20.48 -6.11
C GLY A 10 -46.95 20.87 -5.14
N VAL A 11 -47.29 21.51 -4.02
CA VAL A 11 -46.32 21.87 -2.97
C VAL A 11 -45.74 20.62 -2.31
N VAL A 12 -46.58 19.67 -1.90
CA VAL A 12 -46.12 18.42 -1.26
C VAL A 12 -45.20 17.62 -2.18
N MET A 13 -45.59 17.44 -3.45
CA MET A 13 -44.75 16.74 -4.43
C MET A 13 -43.46 17.50 -4.73
N GLY A 14 -43.49 18.84 -4.82
CA GLY A 14 -42.30 19.66 -5.03
C GLY A 14 -41.28 19.55 -3.88
N ILE A 15 -41.76 19.55 -2.63
CA ILE A 15 -40.92 19.33 -1.44
C ILE A 15 -40.30 17.93 -1.44
N SER A 16 -41.06 16.90 -1.82
CA SER A 16 -40.54 15.54 -1.95
C SER A 16 -39.42 15.47 -2.99
N PHE A 17 -39.56 16.12 -4.15
CA PHE A 17 -38.51 16.16 -5.17
C PHE A 17 -37.25 16.91 -4.72
N LEU A 18 -37.42 18.06 -4.06
CA LEU A 18 -36.30 18.81 -3.50
C LEU A 18 -35.57 18.00 -2.43
N SER A 19 -36.30 17.25 -1.60
CA SER A 19 -35.72 16.38 -0.57
C SER A 19 -34.91 15.24 -1.19
N LEU A 20 -35.44 14.61 -2.25
CA LEU A 20 -34.72 13.57 -3.01
C LEU A 20 -33.47 14.11 -3.69
N LEU A 21 -33.56 15.28 -4.34
CA LEU A 21 -32.42 15.92 -4.99
C LEU A 21 -31.33 16.27 -3.97
N TYR A 22 -31.72 16.80 -2.81
CA TYR A 22 -30.79 17.07 -1.71
C TYR A 22 -30.07 15.80 -1.24
N LEU A 23 -30.82 14.71 -1.00
CA LEU A 23 -30.23 13.42 -0.61
C LEU A 23 -29.28 12.88 -1.68
N GLN A 24 -29.63 13.02 -2.96
CA GLN A 24 -28.80 12.56 -4.07
C GLN A 24 -27.48 13.34 -4.15
N VAL A 25 -27.52 14.67 -4.03
CA VAL A 25 -26.32 15.51 -4.01
C VAL A 25 -25.44 15.17 -2.81
N LYS A 26 -26.04 15.03 -1.62
CA LYS A 26 -25.32 14.64 -0.40
C LYS A 26 -24.67 13.27 -0.52
N TYR A 27 -25.36 12.30 -1.13
CA TYR A 27 -24.82 10.96 -1.36
C TYR A 27 -23.62 10.99 -2.31
N ILE A 28 -23.67 11.78 -3.38
CA ILE A 28 -22.54 11.94 -4.31
C ILE A 28 -21.35 12.60 -3.60
N GLU A 29 -21.58 13.65 -2.81
CA GLU A 29 -20.55 14.32 -2.02
C GLU A 29 -19.84 13.33 -1.08
N GLU A 30 -20.61 12.54 -0.31
CA GLU A 30 -20.06 11.55 0.60
C GLU A 30 -19.34 10.42 -0.14
N MET A 31 -19.85 9.99 -1.29
CA MET A 31 -19.20 9.00 -2.14
C MET A 31 -17.86 9.49 -2.68
N VAL A 32 -17.77 10.75 -3.14
CA VAL A 32 -16.50 11.36 -3.56
C VAL A 32 -15.50 11.38 -2.40
N LYS A 33 -15.96 11.78 -1.20
CA LYS A 33 -15.13 11.80 0.00
C LYS A 33 -14.64 10.41 0.37
N MET A 34 -15.53 9.42 0.44
CA MET A 34 -15.18 8.03 0.72
C MET A 34 -14.19 7.47 -0.30
N ARG A 35 -14.37 7.75 -1.60
CA ARG A 35 -13.41 7.33 -2.65
C ARG A 35 -12.05 8.01 -2.51
N ASN A 36 -12.02 9.28 -2.12
CA ASN A 36 -10.78 9.97 -1.81
C ASN A 36 -10.08 9.35 -0.60
N GLU A 37 -10.81 9.07 0.48
CA GLU A 37 -10.25 8.44 1.69
C GLU A 37 -9.71 7.03 1.38
N GLN A 38 -10.45 6.23 0.62
CA GLN A 38 -9.99 4.91 0.17
C GLN A 38 -8.72 5.01 -0.67
N PHE A 39 -8.65 6.00 -1.56
CA PHE A 39 -7.45 6.26 -2.35
C PHE A 39 -6.27 6.64 -1.44
N ASP A 40 -6.48 7.57 -0.50
CA ASP A 40 -5.46 8.02 0.43
C ASP A 40 -4.92 6.87 1.30
N VAL A 41 -5.80 5.99 1.79
CA VAL A 41 -5.42 4.78 2.54
C VAL A 41 -4.63 3.81 1.67
N SER A 42 -5.07 3.59 0.43
CA SER A 42 -4.41 2.68 -0.52
C SER A 42 -3.01 3.19 -0.89
N VAL A 43 -2.86 4.49 -1.13
CA VAL A 43 -1.55 5.13 -1.37
C VAL A 43 -0.67 4.98 -0.14
N LYS A 44 -1.14 5.36 1.05
CA LYS A 44 -0.36 5.23 2.29
C LYS A 44 0.10 3.80 2.53
N ARG A 45 -0.78 2.82 2.31
CA ARG A 45 -0.44 1.39 2.43
C ARG A 45 0.63 0.99 1.42
N SER A 46 0.51 1.43 0.17
CA SER A 46 1.49 1.17 -0.89
C SER A 46 2.85 1.75 -0.51
N LEU A 47 2.90 3.02 -0.11
CA LEU A 47 4.14 3.70 0.28
C LEU A 47 4.80 3.05 1.51
N TYR A 48 4.00 2.60 2.47
CA TYR A 48 4.50 1.85 3.62
C TYR A 48 5.14 0.51 3.21
N GLN A 49 4.52 -0.24 2.28
CA GLN A 49 5.13 -1.47 1.75
C GLN A 49 6.41 -1.17 0.97
N VAL A 50 6.45 -0.08 0.18
CA VAL A 50 7.67 0.34 -0.51
C VAL A 50 8.81 0.61 0.46
N SER A 51 8.55 1.37 1.54
CA SER A 51 9.53 1.61 2.59
C SER A 51 10.07 0.31 3.19
N LYS A 52 9.17 -0.64 3.48
CA LYS A 52 9.56 -1.96 3.99
C LYS A 52 10.38 -2.77 2.98
N ASN A 53 10.02 -2.74 1.70
CA ASN A 53 10.75 -3.45 0.64
C ASN A 53 12.15 -2.84 0.42
N VAL A 54 12.27 -1.51 0.55
CA VAL A 54 13.56 -0.80 0.50
C VAL A 54 14.43 -1.17 1.70
N GLU A 55 13.89 -1.21 2.91
CA GLU A 55 14.59 -1.70 4.12
C GLU A 55 15.06 -3.16 3.94
N TYR A 56 14.23 -4.01 3.35
CA TYR A 56 14.60 -5.40 3.09
C TYR A 56 15.74 -5.53 2.06
N ASP A 57 15.70 -4.78 0.97
CA ASP A 57 16.77 -4.76 -0.04
C ASP A 57 18.08 -4.19 0.54
N GLU A 58 18.01 -3.14 1.36
CA GLU A 58 19.17 -2.63 2.11
C GLU A 58 19.77 -3.70 3.02
N THR A 59 18.93 -4.40 3.78
CA THR A 59 19.31 -5.51 4.67
C THR A 59 20.01 -6.63 3.91
N GLN A 60 19.41 -7.07 2.81
CA GLN A 60 19.95 -8.16 2.01
C GLN A 60 21.31 -7.78 1.41
N ARG A 61 21.45 -6.56 0.87
CA ARG A 61 22.73 -6.09 0.31
C ARG A 61 23.82 -5.99 1.36
N TRP A 62 23.49 -5.46 2.54
CA TRP A 62 24.45 -5.34 3.62
C TRP A 62 24.93 -6.73 4.09
N LEU A 63 24.02 -7.69 4.28
CA LEU A 63 24.35 -9.07 4.66
C LEU A 63 25.26 -9.75 3.62
N ILE A 64 24.97 -9.57 2.33
CA ILE A 64 25.79 -10.14 1.26
C ILE A 64 27.19 -9.52 1.28
N ASN A 65 27.30 -8.20 1.42
CA ASN A 65 28.58 -7.50 1.43
C ASN A 65 29.44 -7.86 2.65
N ASP A 66 28.84 -7.97 3.84
CA ASP A 66 29.54 -8.38 5.07
C ASP A 66 30.16 -9.77 4.93
N VAL A 67 29.41 -10.74 4.37
CA VAL A 67 29.91 -12.09 4.07
C VAL A 67 31.09 -12.05 3.09
N ILE A 68 30.98 -11.27 2.00
CA ILE A 68 32.04 -11.15 1.00
C ILE A 68 33.30 -10.52 1.60
N GLU A 69 33.17 -9.51 2.47
CA GLU A 69 34.30 -8.90 3.15
C GLU A 69 35.00 -9.89 4.11
N ASP A 70 34.22 -10.71 4.82
CA ASP A 70 34.73 -11.75 5.68
C ASP A 70 35.51 -12.84 4.93
N GLU A 71 35.02 -13.26 3.75
CA GLU A 71 35.74 -14.18 2.86
C GLU A 71 37.07 -13.58 2.38
N LYS A 72 37.07 -12.31 1.98
CA LYS A 72 38.30 -11.60 1.58
C LYS A 72 39.31 -11.52 2.71
N ARG A 73 38.86 -11.24 3.95
CA ARG A 73 39.73 -11.20 5.13
C ARG A 73 40.34 -12.57 5.44
N LYS A 74 39.57 -13.66 5.30
CA LYS A 74 40.04 -15.04 5.54
C LYS A 74 41.01 -15.51 4.44
N GLY A 75 40.76 -15.12 3.18
CA GLY A 75 41.63 -15.41 2.03
C GLY A 75 42.97 -14.65 2.01
N GLN A 76 43.13 -13.62 2.84
CA GLN A 76 44.36 -12.81 2.97
C GLN A 76 45.23 -13.17 4.19
N THR A 77 45.01 -14.33 4.83
CA THR A 77 45.91 -14.78 5.89
C THR A 77 47.30 -15.11 5.31
N PRO A 78 48.39 -14.44 5.75
CA PRO A 78 49.74 -14.80 5.32
C PRO A 78 50.08 -16.19 5.88
N ASN A 79 50.67 -17.05 5.04
CA ASN A 79 51.23 -18.34 5.43
C ASN A 79 52.08 -18.22 6.70
N LEU A 80 51.56 -18.69 7.84
CA LEU A 80 52.35 -19.01 9.02
C LEU A 80 52.50 -20.54 9.11
N PRO A 81 53.68 -21.07 9.49
CA PRO A 81 53.91 -22.50 9.47
C PRO A 81 53.02 -23.19 10.51
N THR A 82 52.35 -24.24 10.04
CA THR A 82 51.54 -25.16 10.83
C THR A 82 52.42 -25.86 11.85
N ASP A 83 52.10 -25.73 13.14
CA ASP A 83 52.38 -26.82 14.07
C ASP A 83 51.25 -27.02 15.09
N GLN A 84 50.62 -28.18 14.92
CA GLN A 84 50.00 -29.07 15.89
C GLN A 84 48.79 -28.63 16.75
N THR A 85 47.70 -29.33 16.42
CA THR A 85 46.64 -29.84 17.32
C THR A 85 45.47 -28.90 17.63
N LYS A 86 44.57 -28.72 16.66
CA LYS A 86 43.12 -28.59 16.92
C LYS A 86 42.36 -29.35 15.83
N GLU A 87 41.36 -30.13 16.25
CA GLU A 87 40.42 -30.81 15.36
C GLU A 87 39.84 -29.82 14.34
N ILE A 88 40.20 -29.99 13.07
CA ILE A 88 39.71 -29.18 11.96
C ILE A 88 38.38 -29.78 11.51
N VAL A 89 37.29 -29.04 11.74
CA VAL A 89 36.08 -29.19 10.94
C VAL A 89 36.43 -28.79 9.51
N GLN A 90 36.66 -29.78 8.66
CA GLN A 90 37.03 -29.59 7.27
C GLN A 90 35.81 -29.12 6.47
N GLN A 91 35.69 -27.80 6.25
CA GLN A 91 34.81 -27.24 5.22
C GLN A 91 35.54 -27.28 3.88
N GLN A 92 35.16 -28.23 3.02
CA GLN A 92 35.54 -28.25 1.61
C GLN A 92 34.32 -27.87 0.77
N PHE A 93 34.43 -26.79 -0.02
CA PHE A 93 33.48 -26.46 -1.07
C PHE A 93 34.14 -26.76 -2.43
N MET A 94 33.50 -27.63 -3.20
CA MET A 94 33.93 -28.01 -4.55
C MET A 94 33.47 -26.95 -5.54
N SER A 95 34.41 -26.24 -6.14
CA SER A 95 34.16 -25.38 -7.31
C SER A 95 33.98 -26.27 -8.53
N HIS A 96 32.78 -26.31 -9.11
CA HIS A 96 32.59 -26.85 -10.45
C HIS A 96 32.73 -25.71 -11.45
N SER A 97 33.78 -25.78 -12.26
CA SER A 97 34.00 -24.90 -13.40
C SER A 97 33.10 -25.33 -14.54
N ASP A 98 32.07 -24.55 -14.84
CA ASP A 98 31.60 -24.33 -16.21
C ASP A 98 30.80 -23.01 -16.28
N ASP A 99 30.79 -22.45 -17.49
CA ASP A 99 30.83 -21.04 -17.85
C ASP A 99 29.51 -20.24 -17.69
N GLU A 100 28.89 -20.21 -16.50
CA GLU A 100 28.00 -19.10 -16.09
C GLU A 100 28.03 -18.92 -14.57
N SER A 101 28.50 -17.75 -14.13
CA SER A 101 28.71 -17.41 -12.73
C SER A 101 27.40 -17.10 -12.00
N TYR A 102 26.64 -18.15 -11.64
CA TYR A 102 25.70 -18.09 -10.54
C TYR A 102 26.27 -18.92 -9.39
N SER A 103 26.78 -18.24 -8.36
CA SER A 103 27.08 -18.88 -7.08
C SER A 103 25.75 -19.28 -6.44
N SER A 104 25.26 -20.47 -6.79
CA SER A 104 24.07 -21.04 -6.18
C SER A 104 24.40 -21.28 -4.71
N PHE A 105 23.84 -20.42 -3.86
CA PHE A 105 23.92 -20.52 -2.42
C PHE A 105 23.14 -21.76 -1.97
N GLU A 106 23.83 -22.88 -1.78
CA GLU A 106 23.39 -23.83 -0.78
C GLU A 106 23.89 -23.32 0.57
N LEU A 107 23.00 -22.67 1.34
CA LEU A 107 23.17 -22.65 2.79
C LEU A 107 23.14 -24.10 3.24
N LYS A 108 24.30 -24.74 3.28
CA LYS A 108 24.50 -25.90 4.15
C LYS A 108 24.45 -25.37 5.59
N THR A 109 23.25 -24.97 6.04
CA THR A 109 22.80 -25.48 7.33
C THR A 109 23.11 -26.95 7.20
N ILE A 110 24.02 -27.47 8.01
CA ILE A 110 24.40 -28.88 8.05
C ILE A 110 23.17 -29.68 7.59
N GLN A 111 23.15 -30.14 6.32
CA GLN A 111 22.10 -31.00 5.83
C GLN A 111 22.45 -32.35 6.45
N THR A 112 22.37 -32.43 7.77
CA THR A 112 22.11 -33.70 8.41
C THR A 112 20.71 -34.02 7.96
N ARG A 113 20.63 -34.85 6.92
CA ARG A 113 19.50 -35.75 6.74
C ARG A 113 19.03 -36.15 8.14
N PRO A 114 17.75 -36.02 8.49
CA PRO A 114 17.28 -36.36 9.84
C PRO A 114 17.58 -37.81 10.24
N SER A 115 18.07 -38.64 9.31
CA SER A 115 18.62 -39.98 9.51
C SER A 115 20.03 -40.05 10.12
N ASP A 116 20.83 -38.98 10.10
CA ASP A 116 22.18 -38.89 10.69
C ASP A 116 22.17 -38.13 12.02
N LEU A 117 21.04 -38.19 12.75
CA LEU A 117 21.13 -38.14 14.20
C LEU A 117 22.17 -39.20 14.59
N PRO A 118 23.15 -38.91 15.48
CA PRO A 118 23.99 -39.97 16.00
C PRO A 118 23.03 -41.00 16.58
N LYS A 119 22.90 -42.16 15.90
CA LYS A 119 22.23 -43.33 16.48
C LYS A 119 22.93 -43.48 17.81
N ALA A 120 22.20 -43.20 18.89
CA ALA A 120 22.75 -43.23 20.22
C ALA A 120 23.48 -44.57 20.34
N ILE A 121 24.81 -44.51 20.36
CA ILE A 121 25.63 -45.69 20.57
C ILE A 121 25.33 -46.05 22.02
N ILE A 122 24.38 -46.95 22.22
CA ILE A 122 24.09 -47.52 23.52
C ILE A 122 25.32 -48.36 23.86
N THR A 123 26.33 -47.72 24.45
CA THR A 123 27.42 -48.44 25.09
C THR A 123 26.79 -49.25 26.21
N LYS A 124 26.66 -50.57 26.00
CA LYS A 124 26.35 -51.58 27.03
C LYS A 124 27.49 -51.63 28.07
N ARG A 125 27.76 -50.53 28.77
CA ARG A 125 28.61 -50.49 29.95
C ARG A 125 28.14 -49.35 30.84
N HIS A 126 27.49 -49.75 31.93
CA HIS A 126 27.33 -49.03 33.19
C HIS A 126 27.60 -47.51 33.15
N SER A 127 26.53 -46.72 33.02
CA SER A 127 26.46 -45.45 33.75
C SER A 127 25.02 -44.93 33.83
N THR A 128 24.67 -44.50 35.03
CA THR A 128 23.40 -44.03 35.55
C THR A 128 22.93 -42.72 34.88
N LYS A 129 22.45 -42.79 33.63
CA LYS A 129 21.68 -41.68 33.03
C LYS A 129 20.33 -42.20 32.54
N THR A 130 19.29 -41.93 33.32
CA THR A 130 17.89 -42.24 33.02
C THR A 130 17.44 -41.47 31.76
N ILE A 131 16.57 -42.07 30.93
CA ILE A 131 15.93 -41.48 29.72
C ILE A 131 15.59 -39.98 29.84
N PRO A 132 15.03 -39.46 30.95
CA PRO A 132 14.79 -38.03 31.16
C PRO A 132 16.05 -37.13 31.18
N GLN A 133 17.22 -37.65 31.52
CA GLN A 133 18.48 -36.88 31.48
C GLN A 133 18.97 -36.69 30.04
N THR A 134 18.78 -37.70 29.19
CA THR A 134 19.13 -37.62 27.77
C THR A 134 18.23 -36.63 27.03
N SER A 135 16.92 -36.62 27.30
CA SER A 135 16.00 -35.62 26.71
C SER A 135 16.32 -34.20 27.17
N LYS A 136 16.70 -34.02 28.44
CA LYS A 136 17.15 -32.71 28.96
C LYS A 136 18.41 -32.23 28.25
N SER A 137 19.41 -33.09 28.06
CA SER A 137 20.64 -32.72 27.34
C SER A 137 20.40 -32.37 25.88
N LEU A 138 19.43 -33.03 25.22
CA LEU A 138 19.04 -32.69 23.85
C LEU A 138 18.33 -31.33 23.79
N SER A 139 17.37 -31.09 24.70
CA SER A 139 16.70 -29.79 24.81
C SER A 139 17.68 -28.67 25.15
N ASP A 140 18.66 -28.92 26.02
CA ASP A 140 19.71 -27.98 26.37
C ASP A 140 20.63 -27.70 25.18
N ALA A 141 20.98 -28.71 24.38
CA ALA A 141 21.76 -28.52 23.15
C ALA A 141 21.02 -27.70 22.10
N VAL A 142 19.73 -27.98 21.87
CA VAL A 142 18.87 -27.20 20.96
C VAL A 142 18.73 -25.76 21.44
N LYS A 143 18.50 -25.57 22.75
CA LYS A 143 18.44 -24.24 23.37
C LYS A 143 19.75 -23.49 23.20
N ASN A 144 20.89 -24.12 23.49
CA ASN A 144 22.20 -23.50 23.35
C ASN A 144 22.48 -23.09 21.89
N ARG A 145 22.09 -23.92 20.92
CA ARG A 145 22.19 -23.58 19.49
C ARG A 145 21.34 -22.37 19.12
N TYR A 146 20.09 -22.33 19.56
CA TYR A 146 19.22 -21.18 19.33
C TYR A 146 19.79 -19.89 19.96
N MET A 147 20.30 -19.97 21.19
CA MET A 147 20.90 -18.82 21.87
C MET A 147 22.17 -18.32 21.15
N TYR A 148 23.02 -19.22 20.65
CA TYR A 148 24.18 -18.85 19.85
C TYR A 148 23.79 -18.19 18.52
N GLN A 149 22.82 -18.77 17.80
CA GLN A 149 22.31 -18.19 16.55
C GLN A 149 21.69 -16.82 16.79
N ARG A 150 20.96 -16.63 17.89
CA ARG A 150 20.40 -15.35 18.27
C ARG A 150 21.48 -14.31 18.58
N PHE A 151 22.54 -14.67 19.32
CA PHE A 151 23.64 -13.76 19.62
C PHE A 151 24.34 -13.26 18.35
N LEU A 152 24.64 -14.16 17.41
CA LEU A 152 25.20 -13.77 16.12
C LEU A 152 24.27 -12.83 15.36
N LEU A 153 22.97 -13.11 15.34
CA LEU A 153 21.99 -12.21 14.72
C LEU A 153 21.97 -10.85 15.41
N ASP A 154 22.02 -10.79 16.74
CA ASP A 154 22.01 -9.54 17.49
C ASP A 154 23.25 -8.69 17.19
N GLU A 155 24.44 -9.31 17.07
CA GLU A 155 25.69 -8.62 16.69
C GLU A 155 25.63 -8.06 15.27
N VAL A 156 25.21 -8.89 14.31
CA VAL A 156 25.03 -8.53 12.90
C VAL A 156 24.03 -7.38 12.75
N VAL A 157 22.88 -7.45 13.44
CA VAL A 157 21.87 -6.39 13.47
C VAL A 157 22.45 -5.09 14.06
N TRP A 158 23.24 -5.18 15.12
CA TRP A 158 23.83 -4.00 15.75
C TRP A 158 24.80 -3.28 14.80
N GLN A 159 25.69 -4.05 14.15
CA GLN A 159 26.66 -3.53 13.18
C GLN A 159 25.95 -2.90 11.97
N MET A 160 24.91 -3.56 11.49
CA MET A 160 24.08 -3.07 10.41
C MET A 160 23.50 -1.69 10.71
N ILE A 161 22.75 -1.55 11.81
CA ILE A 161 22.03 -0.30 12.15
C ILE A 161 23.00 0.88 12.27
N HIS A 162 24.20 0.68 12.81
CA HIS A 162 25.17 1.77 12.96
C HIS A 162 25.84 2.14 11.63
N GLN A 163 26.30 1.15 10.86
CA GLN A 163 27.02 1.42 9.62
C GLN A 163 26.12 1.93 8.50
N THR A 164 24.89 1.42 8.36
CA THR A 164 23.99 1.84 7.28
C THR A 164 23.39 3.22 7.54
N SER A 165 23.06 3.52 8.80
CA SER A 165 22.44 4.79 9.18
C SER A 165 23.36 6.01 8.93
N ASP A 166 24.68 5.83 8.90
CA ASP A 166 25.63 6.93 8.63
C ASP A 166 25.86 7.22 7.14
N GLN A 167 25.31 6.41 6.22
CA GLN A 167 25.50 6.58 4.79
C GLN A 167 24.50 7.56 4.15
N ASP A 168 24.93 8.27 3.10
CA ASP A 168 24.07 9.12 2.29
C ASP A 168 22.94 8.31 1.63
N ILE A 169 21.74 8.89 1.57
CA ILE A 169 20.55 8.26 0.99
C ILE A 169 20.76 7.76 -0.45
N GLY A 170 21.58 8.45 -1.24
CA GLY A 170 21.89 8.05 -2.63
C GLY A 170 22.74 6.78 -2.74
N LYS A 171 23.47 6.39 -1.68
CA LYS A 171 24.19 5.12 -1.61
C LYS A 171 23.33 4.00 -1.01
N ARG A 172 22.44 4.37 -0.08
CA ARG A 172 21.52 3.43 0.60
C ARG A 172 20.38 2.96 -0.31
N VAL A 173 19.85 3.85 -1.15
CA VAL A 173 18.68 3.57 -1.99
C VAL A 173 19.05 3.57 -3.46
N ASN A 174 18.74 2.46 -4.15
CA ASN A 174 18.77 2.44 -5.61
C ASN A 174 17.47 3.03 -6.15
N PHE A 175 17.53 4.25 -6.69
CA PHE A 175 16.36 4.97 -7.20
C PHE A 175 15.64 4.26 -8.35
N ARG A 176 16.34 3.42 -9.14
CA ARG A 176 15.73 2.60 -10.21
C ARG A 176 14.86 1.49 -9.62
N ASN A 177 15.32 0.83 -8.56
CA ASN A 177 14.54 -0.19 -7.87
C ASN A 177 13.38 0.45 -7.10
N LEU A 178 13.60 1.64 -6.52
CA LEU A 178 12.55 2.39 -5.83
C LEU A 178 11.36 2.69 -6.74
N ASP A 179 11.62 3.11 -7.99
CA ASP A 179 10.55 3.33 -8.97
C ASP A 179 9.80 2.03 -9.28
N GLN A 180 10.51 0.92 -9.47
CA GLN A 180 9.88 -0.38 -9.69
C GLN A 180 9.02 -0.81 -8.49
N TYR A 181 9.48 -0.61 -7.26
CA TYR A 181 8.72 -0.91 -6.05
C TYR A 181 7.47 -0.04 -5.93
N LEU A 182 7.59 1.27 -6.20
CA LEU A 182 6.43 2.17 -6.23
C LEU A 182 5.39 1.71 -7.24
N LYS A 183 5.81 1.42 -8.46
CA LYS A 183 4.93 0.94 -9.52
C LYS A 183 4.23 -0.36 -9.13
N SER A 184 4.98 -1.36 -8.65
CA SER A 184 4.40 -2.65 -8.30
C SER A 184 3.44 -2.56 -7.11
N GLU A 185 3.81 -1.80 -6.06
CA GLU A 185 2.97 -1.67 -4.86
C GLU A 185 1.71 -0.84 -5.14
N LEU A 186 1.79 0.21 -5.95
CA LEU A 186 0.61 0.98 -6.36
C LEU A 186 -0.35 0.12 -7.20
N LEU A 187 0.16 -0.64 -8.17
CA LEU A 187 -0.66 -1.56 -8.97
C LEU A 187 -1.27 -2.69 -8.12
N ASN A 188 -0.51 -3.26 -7.18
CA ASN A 188 -1.00 -4.29 -6.24
C ASN A 188 -2.14 -3.78 -5.35
N ASN A 189 -2.15 -2.48 -5.04
CA ASN A 189 -3.24 -1.83 -4.30
C ASN A 189 -4.33 -1.24 -5.21
N GLY A 190 -4.34 -1.58 -6.50
CA GLY A 190 -5.37 -1.17 -7.46
C GLY A 190 -5.28 0.28 -7.91
N ILE A 191 -4.12 0.91 -7.77
CA ILE A 191 -3.85 2.27 -8.22
C ILE A 191 -3.09 2.19 -9.55
N ASP A 192 -3.82 2.27 -10.65
CA ASP A 192 -3.28 2.40 -12.00
C ASP A 192 -3.31 3.86 -12.44
N LEU A 193 -2.41 4.67 -11.86
CA LEU A 193 -2.26 6.08 -12.18
C LEU A 193 -0.80 6.43 -12.40
N VAL A 194 -0.57 7.34 -13.35
CA VAL A 194 0.73 8.00 -13.49
C VAL A 194 1.03 8.75 -12.20
N TYR A 195 2.19 8.47 -11.63
CA TYR A 195 2.68 9.09 -10.41
C TYR A 195 4.04 9.72 -10.70
N HIS A 196 4.35 10.76 -9.93
CA HIS A 196 5.70 11.32 -9.88
C HIS A 196 6.18 11.30 -8.45
N PHE A 197 7.47 11.06 -8.27
CA PHE A 197 8.06 11.03 -6.95
C PHE A 197 9.37 11.81 -6.86
N THR A 198 9.64 12.25 -5.65
CA THR A 198 10.88 12.93 -5.24
C THR A 198 11.33 12.37 -3.91
N VAL A 199 12.64 12.20 -3.73
CA VAL A 199 13.22 11.83 -2.45
C VAL A 199 13.82 13.07 -1.83
N ILE A 200 13.39 13.37 -0.61
CA ILE A 200 13.88 14.50 0.18
C ILE A 200 14.64 14.01 1.40
N ASP A 201 15.70 14.72 1.74
CA ASP A 201 16.43 14.54 2.98
C ASP A 201 15.73 15.26 4.15
N ARG A 202 16.21 15.04 5.38
CA ARG A 202 15.73 15.69 6.63
C ARG A 202 15.65 17.21 6.54
N TYR A 203 16.53 17.83 5.76
CA TYR A 203 16.58 19.28 5.57
C TYR A 203 15.61 19.78 4.50
N GLY A 204 14.77 18.91 3.94
CA GLY A 204 13.87 19.23 2.83
C GLY A 204 14.59 19.41 1.49
N LYS A 205 15.90 19.11 1.43
CA LYS A 205 16.67 19.11 0.19
C LYS A 205 16.26 17.91 -0.66
N GLU A 206 15.92 18.17 -1.92
CA GLU A 206 15.68 17.11 -2.88
C GLU A 206 17.00 16.41 -3.24
N VAL A 207 17.07 15.11 -2.98
CA VAL A 207 18.23 14.28 -3.32
C VAL A 207 18.01 13.58 -4.65
N PHE A 208 16.77 13.25 -4.97
CA PHE A 208 16.40 12.63 -6.24
C PHE A 208 15.01 13.08 -6.70
N ARG A 209 14.85 13.16 -8.02
CA ARG A 209 13.59 13.47 -8.69
C ARG A 209 13.47 12.58 -9.92
N CYS A 210 12.27 12.04 -10.16
CA CYS A 210 11.96 11.28 -11.38
C CYS A 210 12.20 12.12 -12.65
N SER A 211 12.60 11.46 -13.74
CA SER A 211 12.96 12.13 -15.00
C SER A 211 11.78 12.79 -15.70
N ASP A 212 10.57 12.30 -15.45
CA ASP A 212 9.29 12.75 -16.01
C ASP A 212 8.52 13.71 -15.08
N PHE A 213 9.19 14.32 -14.10
CA PHE A 213 8.55 15.09 -13.05
C PHE A 213 7.71 16.28 -13.56
N GLU A 214 6.41 16.22 -13.28
CA GLU A 214 5.51 17.36 -13.40
C GLU A 214 5.21 18.02 -12.05
N LYS A 215 5.29 19.35 -11.95
CA LYS A 215 4.89 20.08 -10.72
C LYS A 215 3.38 20.07 -10.44
N LYS A 216 2.57 19.71 -11.43
CA LYS A 216 1.10 19.73 -11.34
C LYS A 216 0.64 18.72 -10.28
N GLY A 217 -0.10 19.20 -9.28
CA GLY A 217 -0.59 18.35 -8.19
C GLY A 217 0.42 18.13 -7.04
N SER A 218 1.58 18.79 -7.07
CA SER A 218 2.59 18.69 -5.99
C SER A 218 2.10 19.22 -4.63
N GLU A 219 1.04 20.03 -4.59
CA GLU A 219 0.43 20.52 -3.34
C GLU A 219 -0.27 19.40 -2.56
N ALA A 220 -0.74 18.35 -3.25
CA ALA A 220 -1.39 17.19 -2.67
C ALA A 220 -0.47 15.96 -2.66
N ALA A 221 0.83 16.18 -2.43
CA ALA A 221 1.82 15.11 -2.35
C ALA A 221 1.68 14.31 -1.05
N TYR A 222 1.78 12.99 -1.18
CA TYR A 222 1.86 12.05 -0.07
C TYR A 222 3.32 11.90 0.33
N THR A 223 3.59 12.04 1.63
CA THR A 223 4.94 11.91 2.18
C THR A 223 4.99 10.66 3.05
N GLN A 224 6.02 9.84 2.85
CA GLN A 224 6.27 8.64 3.64
C GLN A 224 7.77 8.57 4.00
N PRO A 225 8.16 8.28 5.24
CA PRO A 225 9.55 7.98 5.57
C PRO A 225 9.99 6.72 4.82
N LEU A 226 11.15 6.77 4.17
CA LEU A 226 11.74 5.59 3.52
C LEU A 226 12.23 4.57 4.55
N PHE A 227 12.71 5.05 5.69
CA PHE A 227 13.24 4.26 6.81
C PHE A 227 12.54 4.67 8.12
N PRO A 228 11.38 4.09 8.45
CA PRO A 228 10.61 4.44 9.65
C PRO A 228 11.37 4.17 10.96
N ASN A 229 12.32 3.23 10.96
CA ASN A 229 13.07 2.84 12.15
C ASN A 229 14.36 3.65 12.37
N ASP A 230 14.72 4.54 11.43
CA ASP A 230 15.91 5.38 11.56
C ASP A 230 15.73 6.48 12.62
N PRO A 231 16.81 6.92 13.29
CA PRO A 231 16.75 8.06 14.20
C PRO A 231 16.17 9.30 13.50
N PRO A 232 15.38 10.15 14.19
CA PRO A 232 14.78 11.35 13.59
C PRO A 232 15.79 12.27 12.90
N ALA A 233 17.02 12.29 13.40
CA ALA A 233 18.11 13.07 12.83
C ALA A 233 18.57 12.58 11.44
N LYS A 234 18.13 11.43 10.94
CA LYS A 234 18.61 10.82 9.69
C LYS A 234 17.47 10.37 8.76
N MET A 235 16.23 10.75 9.10
CA MET A 235 15.07 10.37 8.31
C MET A 235 15.09 10.99 6.91
N SER A 236 14.86 10.15 5.91
CA SER A 236 14.61 10.55 4.53
C SER A 236 13.16 10.24 4.16
N PHE A 237 12.55 11.09 3.34
CA PHE A 237 11.16 10.92 2.94
C PHE A 237 11.02 10.78 1.43
N VAL A 238 10.13 9.90 1.00
CA VAL A 238 9.63 9.87 -0.36
C VAL A 238 8.34 10.68 -0.43
N LYS A 239 8.31 11.62 -1.35
CA LYS A 239 7.13 12.40 -1.72
C LYS A 239 6.61 11.88 -3.04
N VAL A 240 5.33 11.51 -3.09
CA VAL A 240 4.67 11.00 -4.29
C VAL A 240 3.41 11.81 -4.54
N HIS A 241 3.19 12.26 -5.77
CA HIS A 241 1.96 12.94 -6.15
C HIS A 241 1.40 12.39 -7.46
N PHE A 242 0.10 12.62 -7.65
CA PHE A 242 -0.68 12.07 -8.75
C PHE A 242 -1.37 13.21 -9.51
N PRO A 243 -0.86 13.63 -10.68
CA PRO A 243 -1.44 14.74 -11.44
C PRO A 243 -2.89 14.47 -11.88
N ALA A 244 -3.22 13.19 -12.14
CA ALA A 244 -4.54 12.75 -12.61
C ALA A 244 -5.48 12.24 -11.48
N LYS A 245 -5.18 12.49 -10.20
CA LYS A 245 -6.02 12.03 -9.07
C LYS A 245 -7.48 12.49 -9.20
N ARG A 246 -7.71 13.77 -9.51
CA ARG A 246 -9.08 14.31 -9.58
C ARG A 246 -9.91 13.60 -10.65
N ASP A 247 -9.35 13.46 -11.84
CA ASP A 247 -10.02 12.80 -12.97
C ASP A 247 -10.30 11.33 -12.68
N TYR A 248 -9.39 10.65 -12.00
CA TYR A 248 -9.59 9.27 -11.54
C TYR A 248 -10.78 9.14 -10.58
N ILE A 249 -10.88 10.02 -9.58
CA ILE A 249 -11.98 10.00 -8.60
C ILE A 249 -13.32 10.31 -9.29
N TYR A 250 -13.37 11.30 -10.18
CA TYR A 250 -14.57 11.62 -10.95
C TYR A 250 -14.98 10.48 -11.89
N LYS A 251 -14.04 9.83 -12.57
CA LYS A 251 -14.32 8.66 -13.41
C LYS A 251 -14.91 7.52 -12.58
N SER A 252 -14.44 7.33 -11.35
CA SER A 252 -14.96 6.29 -10.46
C SER A 252 -16.41 6.51 -10.04
N ILE A 253 -16.89 7.75 -9.96
CA ILE A 253 -18.29 8.06 -9.63
C ILE A 253 -19.14 8.39 -10.87
N SER A 254 -18.56 8.30 -12.07
CA SER A 254 -19.22 8.63 -13.33
C SER A 254 -20.48 7.79 -13.58
N PHE A 255 -20.57 6.59 -13.01
CA PHE A 255 -21.77 5.75 -13.07
C PHE A 255 -23.01 6.40 -12.41
N MET A 256 -22.83 7.37 -11.52
CA MET A 256 -23.94 8.10 -10.86
C MET A 256 -24.46 9.27 -11.69
N ILE A 257 -23.73 9.70 -12.73
CA ILE A 257 -24.11 10.84 -13.59
C ILE A 257 -25.45 10.59 -14.30
N PRO A 258 -25.71 9.42 -14.94
CA PRO A 258 -26.99 9.14 -15.58
C PRO A 258 -28.18 9.22 -14.62
N SER A 259 -28.00 8.77 -13.37
CA SER A 259 -29.03 8.87 -12.32
C SER A 259 -29.36 10.32 -11.98
N THR A 260 -28.34 11.18 -11.92
CA THR A 260 -28.52 12.62 -11.65
C THR A 260 -29.24 13.33 -12.80
N ILE A 261 -28.88 13.00 -14.05
CA ILE A 261 -29.56 13.52 -15.23
C ILE A 261 -31.01 13.05 -15.27
N PHE A 262 -31.27 11.77 -14.96
CA PHE A 262 -32.63 11.23 -14.92
C PHE A 262 -33.51 11.97 -13.90
N THR A 263 -33.01 12.20 -12.68
CA THR A 263 -33.75 12.98 -11.67
C THR A 263 -33.99 14.42 -12.14
N LEU A 264 -33.03 15.04 -12.82
CA LEU A 264 -33.19 16.39 -13.37
C LEU A 264 -34.27 16.44 -14.45
N VAL A 265 -34.29 15.47 -15.38
CA VAL A 265 -35.34 15.36 -16.41
C VAL A 265 -36.70 15.15 -15.76
N LEU A 266 -36.78 14.30 -14.73
CA LEU A 266 -38.02 14.05 -13.99
C LEU A 266 -38.51 15.33 -13.29
N LEU A 267 -37.61 16.12 -12.69
CA LEU A 267 -37.95 17.41 -12.11
C LEU A 267 -38.51 18.38 -13.17
N LEU A 268 -37.89 18.45 -14.35
CA LEU A 268 -38.35 19.32 -15.45
C LEU A 268 -39.73 18.88 -15.98
N THR A 269 -39.96 17.58 -16.19
CA THR A 269 -41.26 17.07 -16.63
C THR A 269 -42.34 17.29 -15.58
N PHE A 270 -41.99 17.21 -14.29
CA PHE A 270 -42.89 17.52 -13.19
C PHE A 270 -43.29 19.00 -13.17
N ILE A 271 -42.34 19.93 -13.29
CA ILE A 271 -42.60 21.37 -13.39
C ILE A 271 -43.50 21.66 -14.60
N PHE A 272 -43.20 21.04 -15.75
CA PHE A 272 -44.02 21.16 -16.96
C PHE A 272 -45.44 20.63 -16.74
N THR A 273 -45.60 19.49 -16.07
CA THR A 273 -46.92 18.90 -15.77
C THR A 273 -47.75 19.84 -14.89
N ILE A 274 -47.15 20.40 -13.83
CA ILE A 274 -47.82 21.40 -12.99
C ILE A 274 -48.27 22.61 -13.83
N TYR A 275 -47.39 23.13 -14.68
CA TYR A 275 -47.71 24.24 -15.57
C TYR A 275 -48.90 23.93 -16.49
N VAL A 276 -48.91 22.73 -17.10
CA VAL A 276 -50.02 22.28 -17.97
C VAL A 276 -51.33 22.17 -17.20
N VAL A 277 -51.33 21.61 -15.99
CA VAL A 277 -52.53 21.49 -15.14
C VAL A 277 -53.13 22.87 -14.83
N PHE A 278 -52.29 23.85 -14.47
CA PHE A 278 -52.76 25.22 -14.24
C PHE A 278 -53.33 25.86 -15.51
N ARG A 279 -52.69 25.65 -16.67
CA ARG A 279 -53.16 26.17 -17.96
C ARG A 279 -54.50 25.54 -18.37
N GLN A 280 -54.66 24.23 -18.24
CA GLN A 280 -55.89 23.51 -18.55
C GLN A 280 -57.05 24.02 -17.69
N LYS A 281 -56.82 24.23 -16.40
CA LYS A 281 -57.84 24.73 -15.50
C LYS A 281 -58.33 26.13 -15.89
N LYS A 282 -57.42 27.04 -16.23
CA LYS A 282 -57.76 28.40 -16.70
C LYS A 282 -58.61 28.36 -17.98
N LEU A 283 -58.27 27.48 -18.92
CA LEU A 283 -59.04 27.29 -20.15
C LEU A 283 -60.45 26.76 -19.89
N THR A 284 -60.59 25.81 -18.95
CA THR A 284 -61.91 25.28 -18.58
C THR A 284 -62.77 26.33 -17.89
N GLU A 285 -62.21 27.15 -16.99
CA GLU A 285 -62.94 28.26 -16.36
C GLU A 285 -63.43 29.28 -17.42
N MET A 286 -62.56 29.73 -18.33
CA MET A 286 -62.96 30.68 -19.39
C MET A 286 -64.03 30.10 -20.33
N LYS A 287 -63.94 28.80 -20.69
CA LYS A 287 -64.98 28.14 -21.50
C LYS A 287 -66.31 28.08 -20.78
N ASN A 288 -66.30 27.76 -19.49
CA ASN A 288 -67.52 27.66 -18.70
C ASN A 288 -68.16 29.05 -18.53
N ASP A 289 -67.36 30.09 -18.28
CA ASP A 289 -67.83 31.48 -18.20
C ASP A 289 -68.40 31.96 -19.54
N PHE A 290 -67.75 31.61 -20.66
CA PHE A 290 -68.25 31.92 -22.00
C PHE A 290 -69.61 31.26 -22.27
N VAL A 291 -69.75 29.95 -21.99
CA VAL A 291 -71.01 29.22 -22.17
C VAL A 291 -72.09 29.81 -21.27
N ASN A 292 -71.77 30.11 -20.02
CA ASN A 292 -72.74 30.64 -19.07
C ASN A 292 -73.19 32.06 -19.46
N ASN A 293 -72.27 32.91 -19.92
CA ASN A 293 -72.59 34.25 -20.41
C ASN A 293 -73.45 34.21 -21.68
N MET A 294 -73.07 33.40 -22.68
CA MET A 294 -73.86 33.22 -23.90
C MET A 294 -75.24 32.61 -23.62
N THR A 295 -75.34 31.66 -22.68
CA THR A 295 -76.62 31.06 -22.31
C THR A 295 -77.52 32.08 -21.62
N HIS A 296 -76.95 32.98 -20.81
CA HIS A 296 -77.70 34.08 -20.22
C HIS A 296 -78.22 35.03 -21.31
N GLU A 297 -77.37 35.42 -22.26
CA GLU A 297 -77.78 36.26 -23.40
C GLU A 297 -78.85 35.60 -24.28
N PHE A 298 -78.78 34.29 -24.53
CA PHE A 298 -79.78 33.57 -25.33
C PHE A 298 -81.13 33.38 -24.63
N LYS A 299 -81.18 33.50 -23.29
CA LYS A 299 -82.39 33.29 -22.50
C LYS A 299 -83.16 34.59 -22.21
N THR A 300 -82.57 35.73 -22.54
CA THR A 300 -83.15 37.07 -22.36
C THR A 300 -83.80 37.51 -23.67
#